data_AF-A0A0M1J372-F1
#
_entry.id   AF-A0A0M1J372-F1
#
_cell.length_a   1.000
_cell.length_b   1.000
_cell.length_c   1.000
_cell.angle_alpha   90.00
_cell.angle_beta   90.00
_cell.angle_gamma   90.00
#
_symmetry.space_group_name_H-M   'P 1'
#
loop_
_entity.id
_entity.type
_entity.pdbx_description
1 polymer ?
#
loop_
_entity_poly.entity_id
_entity_poly.type
_entity_poly.pdbx_seq_one_letter_code
_entity_poly.pdbx_strand_id
1 'polypeptide(L)'
;MIILTLWLWWRVAKHGKYGKKLLTTQPEINFAANTLIVPVMQLLTAKYGAKKSGETLRNWLQRLHNDNQLALASLIPVVDLYYKQRFDPLGLSPQDLHVLEASLTDWLRNQKLS
;
A
#
# COMPACT_ATOMS: atom_id res chain seq x y z
N MET A 1 -30.81 -2.89 11.58
CA MET A 1 -29.64 -1.99 11.46
C MET A 1 -28.56 -2.32 12.51
N ILE A 2 -28.15 -3.59 12.64
CA ILE A 2 -27.18 -4.05 13.68
C ILE A 2 -26.01 -4.83 13.05
N ILE A 3 -26.13 -5.24 11.78
CA ILE A 3 -25.15 -6.10 11.10
C ILE A 3 -23.90 -5.31 10.63
N LEU A 4 -24.03 -4.01 10.39
CA LEU A 4 -22.92 -3.16 9.92
C LEU A 4 -21.90 -2.79 11.00
N THR A 5 -22.32 -2.70 12.26
CA THR A 5 -21.42 -2.34 13.37
C THR A 5 -20.53 -3.51 13.80
N LEU A 6 -21.05 -4.74 13.75
CA LEU A 6 -20.28 -5.96 14.04
C LEU A 6 -19.16 -6.22 13.04
N TRP A 7 -19.36 -5.88 11.75
CA TRP A 7 -18.34 -6.09 10.73
C TRP A 7 -17.16 -5.11 10.86
N LEU A 8 -17.42 -3.85 11.22
CA LEU A 8 -16.35 -2.89 11.52
C LEU A 8 -15.54 -3.29 12.76
N TRP A 9 -16.22 -3.77 13.81
CA TRP A 9 -15.55 -4.25 15.01
C TRP A 9 -14.70 -5.50 14.75
N TRP A 10 -15.16 -6.44 13.92
CA TRP A 10 -14.35 -7.58 13.50
C TRP A 10 -13.13 -7.17 12.67
N ARG A 11 -13.28 -6.20 11.76
CA ARG A 11 -12.19 -5.64 10.95
C ARG A 11 -11.11 -4.99 11.82
N VAL A 12 -11.49 -4.27 12.87
CA VAL A 12 -10.54 -3.62 13.79
C VAL A 12 -9.95 -4.60 14.80
N ALA A 13 -10.75 -5.51 15.35
CA ALA A 13 -10.30 -6.47 16.37
C ALA A 13 -9.36 -7.56 15.82
N LYS A 14 -9.47 -7.90 14.53
CA LYS A 14 -8.57 -8.89 13.88
C LYS A 14 -7.16 -8.34 13.63
N HIS A 15 -6.97 -7.00 13.62
CA HIS A 15 -5.66 -6.36 13.44
C HIS A 15 -4.98 -5.93 14.76
N GLY A 16 -5.66 -6.00 15.91
CA GLY A 16 -5.18 -5.40 17.17
C GLY A 16 -4.41 -6.31 18.13
N LYS A 17 -4.18 -7.60 17.83
CA LYS A 17 -3.69 -8.57 18.85
C LYS A 17 -2.21 -8.98 18.74
N TYR A 18 -1.40 -8.30 17.93
CA TYR A 18 0.05 -8.55 17.83
C TYR A 18 0.92 -7.37 18.25
N GLY A 19 0.40 -6.49 19.11
CA GLY A 19 1.11 -5.29 19.58
C GLY A 19 1.80 -5.46 20.93
N LYS A 20 2.63 -6.49 21.15
CA LYS A 20 3.56 -6.54 22.31
C LYS A 20 4.83 -7.31 21.96
N LYS A 21 5.76 -6.62 21.29
CA LYS A 21 7.22 -6.85 21.16
C LYS A 21 7.62 -6.48 19.74
N LEU A 22 8.08 -5.24 19.52
CA LEU A 22 9.01 -4.82 18.46
C LEU A 22 8.99 -3.29 18.37
N LEU A 23 9.54 -2.62 19.39
CA LEU A 23 9.87 -1.19 19.32
C LEU A 23 11.32 -0.94 18.84
N THR A 24 11.98 -1.94 18.24
CA THR A 24 13.44 -1.87 17.96
C THR A 24 13.79 -2.00 16.48
N THR A 25 12.82 -2.09 15.56
CA THR A 25 13.11 -2.32 14.11
C THR A 25 12.23 -1.47 13.18
N GLN A 26 11.89 -0.24 13.57
CA GLN A 26 10.93 0.57 12.81
C GLN A 26 11.51 1.72 11.94
N PRO A 27 12.74 2.26 12.10
CA PRO A 27 13.19 3.33 11.20
C PRO A 27 13.64 2.82 9.82
N GLU A 28 14.30 1.66 9.76
CA GLU A 28 14.91 1.14 8.53
C GLU A 28 13.86 0.65 7.51
N ILE A 29 12.87 -0.11 7.95
CA ILE A 29 11.79 -0.62 7.08
C ILE A 29 10.93 0.55 6.55
N ASN A 30 10.75 1.59 7.37
CA ASN A 30 10.04 2.80 6.94
C ASN A 30 10.78 3.53 5.80
N PHE A 31 12.11 3.52 5.82
CA PHE A 31 12.94 4.10 4.77
C PHE A 31 12.90 3.26 3.48
N ALA A 32 12.93 1.93 3.60
CA ALA A 32 12.87 1.01 2.47
C ALA A 32 11.57 1.17 1.66
N ALA A 33 10.40 1.14 2.30
CA ALA A 33 9.12 1.31 1.61
C ALA A 33 8.97 2.67 0.91
N ASN A 34 9.45 3.76 1.54
CA ASN A 34 9.49 5.09 0.92
C ASN A 34 10.46 5.16 -0.27
N THR A 35 11.52 4.36 -0.26
CA THR A 35 12.47 4.27 -1.38
C THR A 35 11.88 3.46 -2.53
N LEU A 36 11.16 2.37 -2.24
CA LEU A 36 10.57 1.48 -3.24
C LEU A 36 9.35 2.06 -3.96
N ILE A 37 8.58 2.97 -3.34
CA ILE A 37 7.41 3.56 -4.00
C ILE A 37 7.78 4.50 -5.16
N VAL A 38 8.95 5.16 -5.08
CA VAL A 38 9.42 6.09 -6.12
C VAL A 38 9.62 5.41 -7.48
N PRO A 39 10.40 4.32 -7.61
CA PRO A 39 10.56 3.63 -8.88
C PRO A 39 9.25 3.02 -9.40
N VAL A 40 8.35 2.58 -8.50
CA VAL A 40 7.00 2.14 -8.91
C VAL A 40 6.24 3.29 -9.58
N MET A 41 6.21 4.46 -8.96
CA MET A 41 5.54 5.64 -9.54
C MET A 41 6.18 6.09 -10.85
N GLN A 42 7.50 6.06 -10.97
CA GLN A 42 8.21 6.39 -12.20
C GLN A 42 7.83 5.44 -13.34
N LEU A 43 7.83 4.13 -13.07
CA LEU A 43 7.47 3.11 -14.07
C LEU A 43 6.00 3.24 -14.50
N LEU A 44 5.09 3.46 -13.55
CA LEU A 44 3.67 3.69 -13.85
C LEU A 44 3.47 4.96 -14.69
N THR A 45 4.19 6.03 -14.36
CA THR A 45 4.12 7.30 -15.10
C THR A 45 4.62 7.12 -16.53
N ALA A 46 5.71 6.36 -16.72
CA ALA A 46 6.27 6.07 -18.03
C ALA A 46 5.33 5.20 -18.88
N LYS A 47 4.65 4.22 -18.27
CA LYS A 47 3.81 3.24 -18.98
C LYS A 47 2.38 3.73 -19.23
N TYR A 48 1.82 4.51 -18.31
CA TYR A 48 0.39 4.86 -18.28
C TYR A 48 0.12 6.36 -18.25
N GLY A 49 1.16 7.18 -18.34
CA GLY A 49 1.06 8.63 -18.25
C GLY A 49 0.95 9.13 -16.81
N ALA A 50 1.20 10.42 -16.61
CA ALA A 50 1.25 11.02 -15.29
C ALA A 50 -0.13 11.12 -14.61
N LYS A 51 -0.07 11.14 -13.28
CA LYS A 51 -1.20 11.50 -12.41
C LYS A 51 -1.69 12.92 -12.71
N LYS A 52 -3.01 13.16 -12.66
CA LYS A 52 -3.58 14.51 -12.77
C LYS A 52 -3.23 15.36 -11.54
N SER A 53 -3.27 16.69 -11.70
CA SER A 53 -3.11 17.61 -10.56
C SER A 53 -4.22 17.38 -9.54
N GLY A 54 -3.87 17.34 -8.25
CA GLY A 54 -4.81 17.06 -7.15
C GLY A 54 -5.33 15.62 -7.02
N GLU A 55 -5.06 14.74 -7.98
CA GLU A 55 -5.47 13.32 -7.91
C GLU A 55 -4.63 12.58 -6.85
N THR A 56 -5.20 11.63 -6.12
CA THR A 56 -4.43 10.77 -5.19
C THR A 56 -3.79 9.60 -5.95
N LEU A 57 -2.73 8.99 -5.41
CA LEU A 57 -2.12 7.80 -6.03
C LEU A 57 -3.16 6.67 -6.14
N ARG A 58 -4.01 6.52 -5.12
CA ARG A 58 -5.12 5.57 -5.14
C ARG A 58 -6.11 5.84 -6.27
N ASN A 59 -6.60 7.07 -6.40
CA ASN A 59 -7.57 7.43 -7.44
C ASN A 59 -6.96 7.28 -8.83
N TRP A 60 -5.69 7.62 -9.00
CA TRP A 60 -4.95 7.43 -10.24
C TRP A 60 -4.87 5.96 -10.63
N LEU A 61 -4.49 5.08 -9.70
CA LEU A 61 -4.46 3.64 -9.94
C LEU A 61 -5.84 3.05 -10.24
N GLN A 62 -6.88 3.51 -9.54
CA GLN A 62 -8.26 3.10 -9.83
C GLN A 62 -8.69 3.52 -11.23
N ARG A 63 -8.35 4.74 -11.66
CA ARG A 63 -8.60 5.20 -13.02
C ARG A 63 -7.90 4.31 -14.04
N LEU A 64 -6.61 4.04 -13.85
CA LEU A 64 -5.85 3.16 -14.74
C LEU A 64 -6.40 1.71 -14.75
N HIS A 65 -6.88 1.22 -13.60
CA HIS A 65 -7.51 -0.09 -13.52
C HIS A 65 -8.80 -0.17 -14.35
N ASN A 66 -9.63 0.88 -14.29
CA ASN A 66 -10.84 1.00 -15.10
C ASN A 66 -10.55 1.06 -16.60
N ASP A 67 -9.34 1.49 -16.98
CA ASP A 67 -8.83 1.47 -18.36
C ASP A 67 -8.24 0.08 -18.75
N ASN A 68 -8.79 -1.01 -18.18
CA ASN A 68 -8.43 -2.43 -18.40
C ASN A 68 -7.02 -2.86 -17.95
N GLN A 69 -6.36 -2.13 -17.06
CA GLN A 69 -5.05 -2.51 -16.54
C GLN A 69 -5.17 -3.40 -15.28
N LEU A 70 -5.51 -4.68 -15.49
CA LEU A 70 -5.70 -5.66 -14.41
C LEU A 70 -4.48 -5.83 -13.51
N ALA A 71 -3.26 -5.63 -14.04
CA ALA A 71 -2.01 -5.70 -13.29
C ALA A 71 -1.84 -4.61 -12.22
N LEU A 72 -2.73 -3.61 -12.18
CA LEU A 72 -2.73 -2.52 -11.21
C LEU A 72 -3.68 -2.77 -10.03
N ALA A 73 -4.58 -3.75 -10.12
CA ALA A 73 -5.52 -4.09 -9.06
C ALA A 73 -4.80 -4.54 -7.78
N SER A 74 -3.68 -5.26 -7.93
CA SER A 74 -2.83 -5.70 -6.83
C SER A 74 -2.10 -4.55 -6.15
N LEU A 75 -1.93 -3.41 -6.81
CA LEU A 75 -1.21 -2.25 -6.27
C LEU A 75 -2.09 -1.34 -5.40
N ILE A 76 -3.41 -1.38 -5.59
CA ILE A 76 -4.37 -0.59 -4.80
C ILE A 76 -4.23 -0.85 -3.30
N PRO A 77 -4.29 -2.11 -2.80
CA PRO A 77 -4.13 -2.38 -1.36
C PRO A 77 -2.73 -2.02 -0.84
N VAL A 78 -1.70 -2.07 -1.69
CA VAL A 78 -0.32 -1.69 -1.36
C VAL A 78 -0.22 -0.19 -1.12
N VAL A 79 -0.89 0.62 -1.94
CA VAL A 79 -0.94 2.08 -1.74
C VAL A 79 -1.73 2.47 -0.49
N ASP A 80 -2.78 1.73 -0.15
CA ASP A 80 -3.50 1.95 1.10
C ASP A 80 -2.60 1.69 2.32
N LEU A 81 -1.76 0.64 2.27
CA LEU A 81 -0.74 0.40 3.30
C LEU A 81 0.30 1.53 3.34
N TYR A 82 0.78 1.98 2.19
CA TYR A 82 1.74 3.10 2.10
C TYR A 82 1.17 4.40 2.70
N TYR A 83 -0.10 4.71 2.43
CA TYR A 83 -0.76 5.87 3.02
C TYR A 83 -0.96 5.72 4.52
N LYS A 84 -1.35 4.53 4.98
CA LYS A 84 -1.45 4.25 6.41
C LYS A 84 -0.10 4.42 7.10
N GLN A 85 0.98 3.93 6.51
CA GLN A 85 2.34 4.13 7.03
C GLN A 85 2.70 5.62 7.20
N ARG A 86 2.30 6.46 6.25
CA ARG A 86 2.73 7.86 6.15
C ARG A 86 1.85 8.83 6.92
N PHE A 87 0.55 8.54 7.00
CA PHE A 87 -0.46 9.50 7.48
C PHE A 87 -1.26 9.00 8.68
N ASP A 88 -1.20 7.71 9.03
CA ASP A 88 -1.86 7.18 10.23
C ASP A 88 -0.97 7.43 11.46
N PRO A 89 -1.45 8.13 12.51
CA PRO A 89 -0.69 8.33 13.75
C PRO A 89 -0.38 7.01 14.48
N LEU A 90 -1.17 5.95 14.26
CA LEU A 90 -0.90 4.62 14.81
C LEU A 90 0.14 3.85 13.98
N GLY A 91 0.41 4.31 12.75
CA GLY A 91 1.35 3.68 11.83
C GLY A 91 0.91 2.29 11.35
N LEU A 92 1.86 1.56 10.77
CA LEU A 92 1.69 0.16 10.35
C LEU A 92 2.26 -0.80 11.38
N SER A 93 1.64 -1.98 11.47
CA SER A 93 2.22 -3.11 12.19
C SER A 93 3.48 -3.61 11.45
N PRO A 94 4.43 -4.28 12.14
CA PRO A 94 5.59 -4.89 11.48
C PRO A 94 5.21 -5.87 10.37
N GLN A 95 4.09 -6.59 10.53
CA GLN A 95 3.58 -7.51 9.53
C GLN A 95 3.10 -6.76 8.29
N ASP A 96 2.32 -5.69 8.47
CA ASP A 96 1.83 -4.89 7.35
C ASP A 96 2.98 -4.17 6.62
N LEU A 97 4.03 -3.77 7.34
CA LEU A 97 5.25 -3.22 6.74
C LEU A 97 5.97 -4.24 5.87
N HIS A 98 6.14 -5.47 6.36
CA HIS A 98 6.73 -6.55 5.56
C HIS A 98 5.88 -6.88 4.33
N VAL A 99 4.55 -6.88 4.47
CA VAL A 99 3.62 -7.06 3.34
C VAL A 99 3.78 -5.93 2.32
N LEU A 100 3.89 -4.68 2.77
CA LEU A 100 4.10 -3.51 1.91
C LEU A 100 5.42 -3.65 1.12
N GLU A 101 6.52 -3.94 1.80
CA GLU A 101 7.84 -4.07 1.17
C GLU A 101 7.90 -5.24 0.18
N ALA A 102 7.41 -6.41 0.59
CA ALA A 102 7.36 -7.59 -0.27
C ALA A 102 6.51 -7.33 -1.53
N SER A 103 5.33 -6.72 -1.36
CA SER A 103 4.44 -6.43 -2.48
C SER A 103 5.04 -5.43 -3.47
N LEU A 104 5.71 -4.37 -3.00
CA LEU A 104 6.39 -3.41 -3.86
C LEU A 104 7.58 -4.06 -4.59
N THR A 105 8.36 -4.87 -3.88
CA THR A 105 9.51 -5.59 -4.45
C THR A 105 9.09 -6.59 -5.52
N ASP A 106 8.08 -7.41 -5.24
CA ASP A 106 7.56 -8.40 -6.17
C ASP A 106 6.92 -7.74 -7.38
N TRP A 107 6.19 -6.64 -7.19
CA TRP A 107 5.62 -5.90 -8.31
C TRP A 107 6.72 -5.33 -9.21
N LEU A 108 7.74 -4.67 -8.63
CA LEU A 108 8.88 -4.15 -9.40
C LEU A 108 9.63 -5.25 -10.14
N ARG A 109 9.81 -6.41 -9.52
CA ARG A 109 10.43 -7.58 -10.16
C ARG A 109 9.61 -8.06 -11.35
N ASN A 110 8.30 -8.21 -11.19
CA ASN A 110 7.40 -8.66 -12.25
C ASN A 110 7.37 -7.69 -13.43
N GLN A 111 7.43 -6.37 -13.18
CA GLN A 111 7.48 -5.38 -14.26
C GLN A 111 8.84 -5.28 -14.96
N LYS A 112 9.95 -5.73 -14.34
CA LYS A 112 11.28 -5.78 -14.98
C LYS A 112 11.49 -7.02 -15.85
N LEU A 113 10.66 -8.04 -15.66
CA LEU A 113 10.72 -9.32 -16.39
C LEU A 113 9.74 -9.38 -17.58
N SER A 114 8.92 -8.34 -17.78
CA SER A 114 8.04 -8.14 -18.96
C SER A 114 8.59 -7.03 -19.85
#